data_AF-A0A974UAM2-F1
#
_entry.id   AF-A0A974UAM2-F1
#
_cell.length_a   1.000
_cell.length_b   1.000
_cell.length_c   1.000
_cell.angle_alpha   90.00
_cell.angle_beta   90.00
_cell.angle_gamma   90.00
#
_symmetry.space_group_name_H-M   'P 1'
#
loop_
_entity.id
_entity.type
_entity.pdbx_description
1 polymer ?
#
loop_
_entity_poly.entity_id
_entity_poly.type
_entity_poly.pdbx_seq_one_letter_code
_entity_poly.pdbx_strand_id
1 'polypeptide(L)' 'MTKNFHIQQEFSRLLTAAVINGSFRKALLNNPGKAISSGFGGEAFNLGADVVQRVSSIRANNLAEFATQLSEL' A
#
# COMPACT_ATOMS: atom_id res chain seq x y z
N MET A 1 -4.35 9.41 -20.70
CA MET A 1 -5.03 9.95 -19.50
C MET A 1 -5.30 8.88 -18.40
N THR A 2 -4.69 7.68 -18.44
CA THR A 2 -5.12 6.53 -17.60
C THR A 2 -4.26 6.22 -16.36
N LYS A 3 -3.05 6.77 -16.23
CA LYS A 3 -2.09 6.34 -15.18
C LYS A 3 -2.57 6.54 -13.73
N ASN A 4 -3.28 7.63 -13.43
CA ASN A 4 -3.72 7.93 -12.06
C ASN A 4 -4.79 6.96 -11.54
N PHE A 5 -5.70 6.49 -12.40
CA PHE A 5 -6.80 5.63 -11.98
C PHE A 5 -6.30 4.24 -11.52
N HIS A 6 -5.31 3.69 -12.20
CA HIS A 6 -4.71 2.41 -11.82
C HIS A 6 -4.01 2.48 -10.45
N ILE A 7 -3.30 3.58 -10.17
CA ILE A 7 -2.64 3.75 -8.86
C ILE A 7 -3.66 3.82 -7.72
N GLN A 8 -4.76 4.55 -7.92
CA GLN A 8 -5.84 4.65 -6.92
C GLN A 8 -6.54 3.30 -6.68
N GLN A 9 -6.69 2.47 -7.73
CA GLN A 9 -7.18 1.10 -7.58
C GLN A 9 -6.22 0.23 -6.77
N GLU A 10 -4.91 0.32 -7.05
CA GLU A 10 -3.89 -0.42 -6.30
C GLU A 10 -3.83 0.01 -4.83
N PHE A 11 -3.98 1.30 -4.54
CA PHE A 11 -4.09 1.81 -3.17
C PHE A 11 -5.35 1.30 -2.48
N SER A 12 -6.49 1.31 -3.16
CA SER A 12 -7.72 0.73 -2.63
C SER A 12 -7.53 -0.77 -2.33
N ARG A 13 -6.91 -1.52 -3.24
CA ARG A 13 -6.61 -2.95 -3.09
C ARG A 13 -5.66 -3.21 -1.90
N LEU A 14 -4.63 -2.38 -1.76
CA LEU A 14 -3.67 -2.41 -0.65
C LEU A 14 -4.34 -2.18 0.70
N LEU A 15 -5.20 -1.16 0.78
CA LEU A 15 -5.96 -0.84 1.98
C LEU A 15 -6.96 -1.97 2.31
N THR A 16 -7.70 -2.48 1.31
CA THR A 16 -8.59 -3.63 1.50
C THR A 16 -7.85 -4.84 2.05
N ALA A 17 -6.68 -5.18 1.50
CA ALA A 17 -5.83 -6.26 1.98
C ALA A 17 -5.45 -6.08 3.46
N ALA A 18 -5.10 -4.85 3.87
CA ALA A 18 -4.78 -4.52 5.25
C ALA A 18 -6.01 -4.50 6.18
N VAL A 19 -7.22 -4.22 5.66
CA VAL A 19 -8.46 -4.33 6.44
C VAL A 19 -8.81 -5.80 6.71
N ILE A 20 -8.76 -6.66 5.69
CA ILE A 20 -9.19 -8.06 5.81
C ILE A 20 -8.14 -8.98 6.43
N ASN A 21 -6.85 -8.61 6.37
CA ASN A 21 -5.75 -9.41 6.90
C ASN A 21 -4.89 -8.62 7.89
N GLY A 22 -5.08 -8.91 9.18
CA GLY A 22 -4.35 -8.26 10.26
C GLY A 22 -2.83 -8.54 10.26
N SER A 23 -2.39 -9.68 9.72
CA SER A 23 -0.96 -10.00 9.57
C SER A 23 -0.33 -9.18 8.46
N PHE A 24 -1.01 -9.05 7.32
CA PHE A 24 -0.58 -8.16 6.24
C PHE A 24 -0.53 -6.71 6.71
N ARG A 25 -1.55 -6.24 7.44
CA ARG A 25 -1.54 -4.90 8.03
C ARG A 25 -0.33 -4.64 8.91
N LYS A 26 0.00 -5.57 9.81
CA LYS A 26 1.19 -5.45 10.66
C LYS A 26 2.47 -5.41 9.82
N ALA A 27 2.55 -6.23 8.77
CA ALA A 27 3.69 -6.20 7.85
C ALA A 27 3.79 -4.88 7.08
N LEU A 28 2.66 -4.34 6.61
CA LEU A 28 2.55 -3.08 5.90
C LEU A 28 2.98 -1.90 6.77
N LEU A 29 2.52 -1.82 8.02
CA LEU A 29 2.89 -0.75 8.95
C LEU A 29 4.35 -0.85 9.41
N ASN A 30 4.90 -2.06 9.52
CA ASN A 30 6.29 -2.27 9.91
C ASN A 30 7.27 -2.00 8.75
N ASN A 31 6.95 -2.48 7.55
CA ASN A 31 7.76 -2.29 6.35
C ASN A 31 6.88 -2.28 5.09
N PRO A 32 6.37 -1.09 4.69
CA PRO A 32 5.41 -1.00 3.60
C PRO A 32 5.99 -1.44 2.25
N GLY A 33 7.26 -1.12 1.98
CA GLY A 33 7.94 -1.56 0.76
C GLY A 33 8.02 -3.07 0.62
N LYS A 34 8.37 -3.77 1.70
CA LYS A 34 8.43 -5.23 1.71
C LYS A 34 7.04 -5.86 1.56
N ALA A 35 6.02 -5.29 2.21
CA ALA A 35 4.64 -5.79 2.12
C ALA A 35 4.10 -5.66 0.68
N ILE A 36 4.35 -4.52 0.03
CA ILE A 36 3.96 -4.28 -1.36
C ILE A 36 4.71 -5.20 -2.32
N SER A 37 6.02 -5.35 -2.15
CA SER A 37 6.84 -6.25 -2.99
C SER A 37 6.49 -7.73 -2.80
N SER A 38 5.96 -8.11 -1.64
CA SER A 38 5.51 -9.48 -1.37
C SER A 38 4.13 -9.77 -1.99
N GLY A 39 3.38 -8.72 -2.34
CA GLY A 39 2.03 -8.83 -2.85
C GLY A 39 1.01 -9.27 -1.79
N PHE A 40 -0.21 -9.53 -2.24
CA PHE A 40 -1.30 -10.01 -1.41
C PHE A 40 -2.17 -11.00 -2.19
N GLY A 41 -2.55 -12.11 -1.55
CA GLY A 41 -3.45 -13.10 -2.18
C GLY A 41 -2.87 -13.82 -3.39
N GLY A 42 -1.53 -13.86 -3.53
CA GLY A 42 -0.85 -14.46 -4.68
C GLY A 42 -0.60 -13.51 -5.85
N GLU A 43 -1.00 -12.25 -5.73
CA GLU A 43 -0.77 -11.21 -6.73
C GLU A 43 0.14 -10.10 -6.20
N ALA A 44 1.03 -9.59 -7.06
CA ALA A 44 1.84 -8.42 -6.77
C ALA A 44 1.07 -7.13 -7.06
N PHE A 45 1.36 -6.07 -6.30
CA PHE A 45 0.81 -4.75 -6.60
C PHE A 45 1.53 -4.14 -7.81
N ASN A 46 0.76 -3.60 -8.74
CA ASN A 46 1.27 -3.01 -9.98
C ASN A 46 1.55 -1.51 -9.79
N LEU A 47 2.37 -1.19 -8.79
CA LEU A 47 2.80 0.17 -8.47
C LEU A 47 4.17 0.45 -9.12
N GLY A 48 4.31 1.63 -9.72
CA GLY A 48 5.59 2.07 -10.27
C GLY A 48 6.66 2.25 -9.18
N ALA A 49 7.94 2.09 -9.52
CA ALA A 49 9.04 2.17 -8.55
C ALA A 49 9.06 3.48 -7.73
N ASP A 50 8.73 4.62 -8.35
CA ASP A 50 8.60 5.91 -7.65
C ASP A 50 7.52 5.86 -6.56
N VAL A 51 6.35 5.32 -6.90
CA VAL A 51 5.22 5.18 -5.97
C VAL A 51 5.57 4.21 -4.85
N VAL A 52 6.19 3.07 -5.16
CA VAL A 52 6.65 2.12 -4.14
C VAL A 52 7.65 2.78 -3.19
N GLN A 53 8.57 3.62 -3.69
CA GLN A 53 9.53 4.33 -2.85
C GLN A 53 8.85 5.34 -1.91
N ARG A 54 7.86 6.09 -2.42
CA ARG A 54 7.05 7.01 -1.60
C ARG A 54 6.26 6.26 -0.53
N VAL A 55 5.57 5.20 -0.89
CA VAL A 55 4.80 4.38 0.06
C VAL A 55 5.70 3.69 1.08
N SER A 56 6.91 3.27 0.67
CA SER A 56 7.93 2.72 1.58
C SER A 56 8.43 3.72 2.62
N SER A 57 8.29 5.02 2.34
CA SER A 57 8.70 6.10 3.24
C SER A 57 7.62 6.50 4.24
N ILE A 58 6.38 6.02 4.05
CA ILE A 58 5.26 6.25 4.98
C ILE A 58 5.57 5.61 6.33
N ARG A 59 5.45 6.40 7.39
CA ARG A 59 5.57 5.95 8.79
C ARG A 59 4.23 6.19 9.47
N ALA A 60 3.49 5.12 9.70
CA ALA A 60 2.17 5.16 10.30
C ALA A 60 2.05 4.10 11.40
N ASN A 61 1.37 4.43 12.50
CA ASN A 61 1.18 3.51 13.62
C ASN A 61 -0.08 2.65 13.46
N ASN A 62 -1.00 3.09 12.60
CA ASN A 62 -2.27 2.43 12.34
C ASN A 62 -2.68 2.61 10.87
N LEU A 63 -3.69 1.83 10.44
CA LEU A 63 -4.14 1.84 9.05
C LEU A 63 -4.79 3.16 8.63
N ALA A 64 -5.42 3.90 9.56
CA ALA A 64 -6.05 5.18 9.25
C ALA A 64 -4.98 6.23 8.93
N GLU A 65 -3.95 6.36 9.76
CA GLU A 65 -2.78 7.21 9.49
C GLU A 65 -2.09 6.85 8.19
N PHE A 66 -1.94 5.55 7.92
CA PHE A 66 -1.36 5.07 6.67
C PHE A 66 -2.20 5.50 5.47
N ALA A 67 -3.53 5.32 5.53
CA ALA A 67 -4.45 5.71 4.47
C ALA A 67 -4.45 7.22 4.22
N THR A 68 -4.38 8.04 5.29
CA THR A 68 -4.24 9.50 5.16
C THR A 68 -2.97 9.88 4.42
N GLN A 69 -1.80 9.39 4.86
CA GLN A 69 -0.53 9.69 4.19
C GLN A 69 -0.50 9.15 2.74
N LEU A 70 -1.11 7.99 2.50
CA LEU A 70 -1.23 7.41 1.15
C LEU A 70 -2.09 8.28 0.23
N SER A 71 -3.13 8.93 0.75
CA SER A 71 -4.01 9.82 -0.03
C SER A 71 -3.36 11.16 -0.39
N GLU A 72 -2.28 11.53 0.31
CA GLU A 72 -1.53 12.77 0.09
C GLU A 72 -0.37 12.62 -0.92
N LEU A 73 -0.13 11.39 -1.43
CA LEU A 73 0.92 11.08 -2.41
C LEU A 73 0.55 11.41 -3.86
#